data_AF-A0A1Q7YGA3-F1
#
_entry.id   AF-A0A1Q7YGA3-F1
#
_cell.length_a   1.000
_cell.length_b   1.000
_cell.length_c   1.000
_cell.angle_alpha   90.00
_cell.angle_beta   90.00
_cell.angle_gamma   90.00
#
_symmetry.space_group_name_H-M   'P 1'
#
loop_
_entity.id
_entity.type
_entity.pdbx_description
1 polymer ?
#
loop_
_entity_poly.entity_id
_entity_poly.type
_entity_poly.pdbx_seq_one_letter_code
_entity_poly.pdbx_strand_id
1 'polypeptide(L)'
;MAALALFAPPNLINDLLLRWLSQETINFVVWPFIQIGAVVTLIAFWAMYATYAERKISAFMQARLGPMRVGKWGLLQPIADAVKLLTKEDFIPEKADRYIFFFAPYISVVAAFSSCSRFRALACLRSYSPVGRRTRNTR
;
A
#
# COMPACT_ATOMS: atom_id res chain seq x y z
N MET A 1 6.09 19.58 -6.95
CA MET A 1 7.02 18.54 -6.44
C MET A 1 7.25 18.64 -4.92
N ALA A 2 6.35 19.25 -4.14
CA ALA A 2 6.55 19.53 -2.72
C ALA A 2 5.49 18.90 -1.77
N ALA A 3 4.42 18.30 -2.29
CA ALA A 3 3.32 17.82 -1.45
C ALA A 3 3.51 16.39 -0.89
N LEU A 4 4.63 15.73 -1.19
CA LEU A 4 4.93 14.34 -0.77
C LEU A 4 6.17 14.27 0.14
N ALA A 5 6.41 15.31 0.95
CA ALA A 5 7.53 15.38 1.91
C ALA A 5 7.09 15.42 3.38
N LEU A 6 5.80 15.21 3.68
CA LEU A 6 5.26 15.40 5.04
C LEU A 6 5.49 14.19 5.99
N PHE A 7 6.18 13.14 5.56
CA PHE A 7 6.53 11.99 6.41
C PHE A 7 8.03 11.70 6.38
N ALA A 8 8.82 12.57 7.01
CA ALA A 8 9.98 12.24 7.86
C ALA A 8 10.82 13.51 8.08
N PRO A 9 11.17 13.89 9.32
CA PRO A 9 12.32 14.78 9.57
C PRO A 9 13.59 14.02 9.15
N PRO A 10 14.22 14.33 8.00
CA PRO A 10 15.33 13.55 7.46
C PRO A 10 16.56 13.62 8.37
N ASN A 11 16.71 14.73 9.07
CA ASN A 11 17.83 15.11 9.89
C ASN A 11 18.06 14.19 11.11
N LEU A 12 17.03 13.84 11.89
CA LEU A 12 17.24 13.05 13.13
C LEU A 12 17.67 11.59 12.85
N ILE A 13 17.07 10.96 11.84
CA ILE A 13 17.35 9.57 11.46
C ILE A 13 18.67 9.49 10.71
N ASN A 14 18.97 10.44 9.83
CA ASN A 14 20.25 10.50 9.12
C ASN A 14 21.40 10.71 10.12
N ASP A 15 21.27 11.64 11.07
CA ASP A 15 22.34 11.93 12.05
C ASP A 15 22.63 10.75 13.00
N LEU A 16 21.64 9.90 13.28
CA LEU A 16 21.79 8.65 14.04
C LEU A 16 22.36 7.51 13.19
N LEU A 17 21.91 7.34 11.95
CA LEU A 17 22.41 6.28 11.05
C LEU A 17 23.84 6.56 10.55
N LEU A 18 24.22 7.82 10.36
CA LEU A 18 25.55 8.22 9.90
C LEU A 18 26.68 7.85 10.88
N ARG A 19 26.33 7.57 12.15
CA ARG A 19 27.27 7.07 13.15
C ARG A 19 27.64 5.59 12.94
N TRP A 20 26.80 4.85 12.23
CA TRP A 20 26.95 3.41 12.01
C TRP A 20 27.14 3.03 10.54
N LEU A 21 26.74 3.90 9.59
CA LEU A 21 26.67 3.55 8.17
C LEU A 21 27.09 4.72 7.26
N SER A 22 27.68 4.40 6.11
CA SER A 22 28.08 5.37 5.08
C SER A 22 26.88 6.04 4.39
N GLN A 23 27.03 7.31 3.97
CA GLN A 23 25.96 8.12 3.36
C GLN A 23 25.27 7.47 2.16
N GLU A 24 26.05 6.77 1.33
CA GLU A 24 25.53 6.11 0.12
C GLU A 24 24.55 4.99 0.47
N THR A 25 24.83 4.22 1.52
CA THR A 25 23.98 3.07 1.89
C THR A 25 22.62 3.53 2.44
N ILE A 26 22.59 4.66 3.16
CA ILE A 26 21.35 5.20 3.75
C ILE A 26 20.41 5.67 2.63
N ASN A 27 20.94 6.39 1.64
CA ASN A 27 20.16 6.95 0.54
C ASN A 27 19.61 5.88 -0.41
N PHE A 28 20.42 4.87 -0.74
CA PHE A 28 20.01 3.84 -1.70
C PHE A 28 19.23 2.68 -1.09
N VAL A 29 19.34 2.42 0.22
CA VAL A 29 18.72 1.25 0.85
C VAL A 29 17.62 1.67 1.83
N VAL A 30 17.93 2.55 2.79
CA VAL A 30 17.03 2.81 3.92
C VAL A 30 15.80 3.64 3.50
N TRP A 31 16.01 4.72 2.76
CA TRP A 31 14.93 5.56 2.25
C TRP A 31 13.90 4.83 1.37
N PRO A 32 14.28 3.99 0.39
CA PRO A 32 13.30 3.27 -0.41
C PRO A 32 12.52 2.22 0.40
N PHE A 33 13.14 1.51 1.35
CA PHE A 33 12.41 0.56 2.20
C PHE A 33 11.37 1.24 3.08
N ILE A 34 11.70 2.40 3.66
CA ILE A 34 10.75 3.20 4.45
C ILE A 34 9.56 3.64 3.58
N GLN A 35 9.83 4.11 2.37
CA GLN A 35 8.80 4.54 1.43
C GLN A 35 7.87 3.39 1.00
N ILE A 36 8.44 2.21 0.70
CA ILE A 36 7.65 1.02 0.36
C ILE A 36 6.77 0.61 1.54
N GLY A 37 7.34 0.54 2.75
CA GLY A 37 6.59 0.21 3.97
C GLY A 37 5.45 1.19 4.23
N ALA A 38 5.68 2.50 4.05
CA ALA A 38 4.67 3.52 4.21
C ALA A 38 3.51 3.37 3.21
N VAL A 39 3.81 3.11 1.94
CA VAL A 39 2.79 2.92 0.89
C VAL A 39 1.95 1.66 1.17
N VAL A 40 2.60 0.54 1.52
CA VAL A 40 1.90 -0.71 1.85
C VAL A 40 0.94 -0.50 3.03
N THR A 41 1.42 0.16 4.08
CA THR A 41 0.62 0.43 5.28
C THR A 41 -0.58 1.33 4.95
N LEU A 42 -0.38 2.38 4.15
CA LEU A 42 -1.46 3.28 3.74
C LEU A 42 -2.53 2.54 2.91
N ILE A 43 -2.13 1.69 1.97
CA ILE A 43 -3.06 0.89 1.16
C ILE A 43 -3.84 -0.09 2.05
N ALA A 44 -3.17 -0.75 3.01
CA ALA A 44 -3.82 -1.66 3.95
C ALA A 44 -4.85 -0.95 4.82
N PHE A 45 -4.51 0.22 5.38
CA PHE A 45 -5.47 1.05 6.13
C PHE A 45 -6.65 1.48 5.26
N TRP A 46 -6.39 1.92 4.02
CA TRP A 46 -7.44 2.31 3.09
C TRP A 46 -8.40 1.15 2.81
N ALA A 47 -7.87 -0.06 2.53
CA ALA A 47 -8.67 -1.25 2.30
C ALA A 47 -9.53 -1.64 3.52
N MET A 48 -8.97 -1.54 4.73
CA MET A 48 -9.72 -1.78 5.97
C MET A 48 -10.90 -0.82 6.14
N TYR A 49 -10.73 0.47 5.84
CA TYR A 49 -11.82 1.44 5.93
C TYR A 49 -12.83 1.32 4.78
N ALA A 50 -12.36 1.03 3.56
CA ALA A 50 -13.21 0.86 2.40
C ALA A 50 -14.21 -0.29 2.59
N THR A 51 -13.74 -1.46 3.06
CA THR A 51 -14.62 -2.61 3.34
C THR A 51 -15.66 -2.34 4.44
N TYR A 52 -15.33 -1.53 5.45
CA TYR A 52 -16.31 -1.06 6.43
C TYR A 52 -17.34 -0.12 5.79
N ALA A 53 -16.90 0.83 4.97
CA ALA A 53 -17.76 1.77 4.29
C ALA A 53 -18.74 1.05 3.34
N GLU A 54 -18.25 0.10 2.55
CA GLU A 54 -19.07 -0.74 1.66
C GLU A 54 -20.19 -1.45 2.42
N ARG A 55 -19.86 -2.08 3.57
CA ARG A 55 -20.85 -2.75 4.43
C ARG A 55 -21.90 -1.77 4.97
N LYS A 56 -21.50 -0.55 5.31
CA LYS A 56 -22.41 0.49 5.82
C LYS A 56 -23.32 1.04 4.73
N ILE A 57 -22.78 1.28 3.54
CA ILE A 57 -23.54 1.76 2.37
C ILE A 57 -24.54 0.68 1.92
N SER A 58 -24.12 -0.58 1.83
CA SER A 58 -24.99 -1.70 1.45
C SER A 58 -26.16 -1.90 2.42
N ALA A 59 -25.91 -1.74 3.73
CA ALA A 59 -26.97 -1.80 4.74
C ALA A 59 -27.96 -0.62 4.60
N PHE A 60 -27.44 0.58 4.36
CA PHE A 60 -28.26 1.78 4.15
C PHE A 60 -29.17 1.66 2.93
N MET A 61 -28.66 1.13 1.81
CA MET A 61 -29.47 0.83 0.61
C MET A 61 -30.59 -0.17 0.88
N GLN A 62 -30.37 -1.10 1.81
CA GLN A 62 -31.34 -2.12 2.20
C GLN A 62 -32.27 -1.66 3.34
N ALA A 63 -32.27 -0.37 3.67
CA ALA A 63 -33.02 0.20 4.78
C ALA A 63 -32.82 -0.54 6.12
N ARG A 64 -31.64 -1.13 6.32
CA ARG A 64 -31.25 -1.78 7.58
C ARG A 64 -30.05 -1.10 8.19
N LEU A 65 -29.96 -1.11 9.52
CA LEU A 65 -28.81 -0.58 10.22
C LEU A 65 -27.59 -1.48 9.96
N GLY A 66 -26.49 -0.86 9.51
CA GLY A 66 -25.21 -1.53 9.35
C GLY A 66 -24.57 -1.94 10.69
N PRO A 67 -23.30 -2.36 10.69
CA PRO A 67 -22.64 -2.84 11.90
C PRO A 67 -22.60 -1.78 13.02
N MET A 68 -23.29 -2.03 14.13
CA MET A 68 -23.40 -1.10 15.29
C MET A 68 -22.85 -1.67 16.62
N ARG A 69 -22.38 -2.92 16.63
CA ARG A 69 -22.17 -3.68 17.87
C ARG A 69 -20.73 -3.68 18.41
N VAL A 70 -19.72 -3.44 17.56
CA VAL A 70 -18.30 -3.42 17.95
C VAL A 70 -17.78 -1.99 18.04
N GLY A 71 -18.03 -1.37 19.21
CA GLY A 71 -17.60 0.00 19.54
C GLY A 71 -18.58 1.10 19.12
N LYS A 72 -18.27 2.35 19.48
CA LYS A 72 -19.05 3.55 19.12
C LYS A 72 -19.08 3.66 17.58
N TRP A 73 -20.23 3.32 16.99
CA TRP A 73 -20.50 3.30 15.54
C TRP A 73 -19.89 2.12 14.75
N GLY A 74 -19.43 1.06 15.42
CA GLY A 74 -18.91 -0.12 14.73
C GLY A 74 -17.51 0.07 14.13
N LEU A 75 -16.76 1.12 14.53
CA LEU A 75 -15.46 1.46 13.95
C LEU A 75 -14.39 0.37 14.17
N LEU A 76 -14.57 -0.48 15.19
CA LEU A 76 -13.67 -1.61 15.47
C LEU A 76 -13.99 -2.85 14.64
N GLN A 77 -15.00 -2.80 13.76
CA GLN A 77 -15.41 -3.92 12.93
C GLN A 77 -14.31 -4.43 11.98
N PRO A 78 -13.50 -3.58 11.32
CA PRO A 78 -12.38 -4.05 10.50
C PRO A 78 -11.31 -4.78 11.29
N ILE A 79 -11.05 -4.35 12.52
CA ILE A 79 -10.06 -4.99 13.39
C ILE A 79 -10.58 -6.35 13.84
N ALA A 80 -11.86 -6.44 14.23
CA ALA A 80 -12.48 -7.71 14.57
C ALA A 80 -12.50 -8.70 13.39
N ASP A 81 -12.68 -8.21 12.16
CA ASP A 81 -12.62 -9.03 10.95
C ASP A 81 -11.19 -9.52 10.67
N ALA A 82 -10.20 -8.65 10.84
CA ALA A 82 -8.79 -9.03 10.73
C ALA A 82 -8.40 -10.11 11.76
N VAL A 83 -8.75 -9.93 13.03
CA VAL A 83 -8.50 -10.93 14.09
C VAL A 83 -9.24 -12.23 13.80
N LYS A 84 -10.48 -12.14 13.30
CA LYS A 84 -11.26 -13.32 12.90
C LYS A 84 -10.58 -14.10 11.77
N LEU A 85 -9.99 -13.43 10.79
CA LEU A 85 -9.25 -14.07 9.71
C LEU A 85 -7.94 -14.69 10.20
N LEU A 86 -7.22 -14.04 11.12
CA LEU A 86 -5.99 -14.58 11.71
C LEU A 86 -6.21 -15.81 12.59
N THR A 87 -7.39 -15.92 13.19
CA THR A 87 -7.78 -17.07 14.04
C THR A 87 -8.43 -18.18 13.22
N LYS A 88 -8.65 -17.96 11.92
CA LYS A 88 -9.24 -18.97 11.03
C LYS A 88 -8.17 -20.03 10.75
N GLU A 89 -8.45 -21.28 11.09
CA GLU A 89 -7.58 -22.38 10.68
C GLU A 89 -7.56 -22.49 9.14
N ASP A 90 -6.37 -22.62 8.58
CA ASP A 90 -6.14 -22.80 7.16
C ASP A 90 -6.54 -24.22 6.73
N PHE A 91 -7.84 -24.41 6.45
CA PHE A 91 -8.36 -25.68 5.93
C PHE A 91 -7.96 -25.86 4.46
N ILE A 92 -6.95 -26.71 4.22
CA ILE A 92 -6.57 -27.15 2.88
C ILE A 92 -7.45 -28.36 2.52
N PRO A 93 -8.27 -28.30 1.46
CA PRO A 93 -9.12 -29.42 1.09
C PRO A 93 -8.26 -30.64 0.70
N GLU A 94 -8.57 -31.82 1.28
CA GLU A 94 -7.79 -33.06 1.11
C GLU A 94 -7.65 -33.52 -0.34
N LYS A 95 -8.54 -33.06 -1.23
CA LYS A 95 -8.59 -33.42 -2.65
C LYS A 95 -7.86 -32.42 -3.57
N ALA A 96 -7.33 -31.32 -3.05
CA ALA A 96 -6.65 -30.32 -3.87
C ALA A 96 -5.12 -30.43 -3.78
N ASP A 97 -4.46 -30.09 -4.88
CA ASP A 97 -3.00 -29.97 -4.93
C ASP A 97 -2.52 -28.84 -4.00
N ARG A 98 -1.81 -29.23 -2.94
CA ARG A 98 -1.31 -28.32 -1.89
C ARG A 98 -0.43 -27.21 -2.46
N TYR A 99 0.37 -27.51 -3.48
CA TYR A 99 1.26 -26.54 -4.11
C TYR A 99 0.48 -25.45 -4.85
N ILE A 100 -0.51 -25.81 -5.66
CA ILE A 100 -1.29 -24.85 -6.44
C ILE A 100 -2.14 -23.96 -5.52
N PHE A 101 -2.73 -24.55 -4.48
CA PHE A 101 -3.52 -23.80 -3.51
C PHE A 101 -2.68 -22.79 -2.72
N PHE A 102 -1.44 -23.14 -2.39
CA PHE A 102 -0.51 -22.22 -1.72
C PHE A 102 -0.05 -21.11 -2.65
N PHE A 103 0.36 -21.40 -3.89
CA PHE A 103 0.91 -20.40 -4.82
C PHE A 103 -0.13 -19.43 -5.40
N ALA A 104 -1.41 -19.80 -5.47
CA ALA A 104 -2.47 -18.97 -6.02
C ALA A 104 -2.55 -17.54 -5.42
N PRO A 105 -2.61 -17.35 -4.08
CA PRO A 105 -2.61 -16.01 -3.48
C PRO A 105 -1.28 -15.26 -3.67
N TYR A 106 -0.13 -15.93 -3.78
CA TYR A 106 1.14 -15.22 -4.02
C TYR A 106 1.18 -14.58 -5.40
N ILE A 107 0.66 -15.26 -6.42
CA ILE A 107 0.65 -14.74 -7.79
C ILE A 107 -0.19 -13.46 -7.89
N SER A 108 -1.35 -13.41 -7.22
CA SER A 108 -2.22 -12.22 -7.24
C SER A 108 -1.58 -11.03 -6.53
N VAL A 109 -0.90 -11.26 -5.40
CA VAL A 109 -0.17 -10.22 -4.67
C VAL A 109 1.00 -9.68 -5.48
N VAL A 110 1.82 -10.55 -6.08
CA VAL A 110 2.95 -10.14 -6.93
C VAL A 110 2.49 -9.30 -8.13
N ALA A 111 1.37 -9.68 -8.76
CA ALA A 111 0.80 -8.92 -9.87
C ALA A 111 0.32 -7.52 -9.43
N ALA A 112 -0.35 -7.41 -8.28
CA ALA A 112 -0.81 -6.14 -7.74
C ALA A 112 0.35 -5.19 -7.42
N PHE A 113 1.42 -5.70 -6.79
CA PHE A 113 2.60 -4.92 -6.47
C PHE A 113 3.39 -4.49 -7.71
N SER A 114 3.49 -5.37 -8.71
CA SER A 114 4.14 -5.06 -9.98
C SER A 114 3.42 -3.91 -10.71
N SER A 115 2.09 -3.91 -10.70
CA SER A 115 1.28 -2.82 -11.25
C SER A 115 1.45 -1.51 -10.46
N CYS A 116 1.46 -1.58 -9.12
CA CYS A 116 1.63 -0.42 -8.24
C CYS A 116 3.01 0.26 -8.42
N SER A 117 4.08 -0.51 -8.66
CA SER A 117 5.42 0.03 -8.92
C SER A 117 5.47 1.00 -10.11
N ARG A 118 4.61 0.76 -11.11
CA ARG A 118 4.53 1.59 -12.31
C ARG A 118 3.98 2.98 -12.01
N PHE A 119 3.30 3.21 -10.89
CA PHE A 119 2.82 4.53 -10.49
C PHE A 119 3.99 5.51 -10.27
N ARG A 120 5.10 5.05 -9.70
CA ARG A 120 6.33 5.85 -9.58
C ARG A 120 7.07 5.98 -10.92
N ALA A 121 7.08 4.93 -11.74
CA ALA A 121 7.66 4.99 -13.08
C ALA A 121 6.91 5.98 -14.00
N LEU A 122 5.57 6.08 -13.91
CA LEU A 122 4.78 7.08 -14.64
C LEU A 122 4.99 8.50 -14.10
N ALA A 123 5.12 8.68 -12.78
CA ALA A 123 5.51 9.96 -12.21
C ALA A 123 6.93 10.37 -12.66
N CYS A 124 7.86 9.42 -12.77
CA CYS A 124 9.22 9.66 -13.24
C CYS A 124 9.28 9.91 -14.76
N LEU A 125 8.56 9.14 -15.60
CA LEU A 125 8.47 9.33 -17.04
C LEU A 125 7.68 10.60 -17.44
N ARG A 126 6.78 11.10 -16.57
CA ARG A 126 6.15 12.42 -16.74
C ARG A 126 7.13 13.57 -16.46
N SER A 127 8.14 13.35 -15.61
CA SER A 127 9.25 14.29 -15.39
C SER A 127 10.39 14.14 -16.40
N TYR A 128 10.55 12.98 -17.03
CA TYR A 128 11.53 12.73 -18.09
C TYR A 128 10.96 13.02 -19.49
N SER A 129 10.23 14.14 -19.63
CA SER A 129 9.88 14.69 -20.94
C SER A 129 10.87 15.82 -21.23
N PRO A 130 11.97 15.59 -21.96
CA PRO A 130 12.84 16.68 -22.35
C PRO A 130 12.08 17.59 -23.31
N VAL A 131 11.72 18.79 -22.82
CA VAL A 131 11.32 19.92 -23.66
C VAL A 131 12.49 20.20 -24.61
N GLY A 132 12.26 19.87 -25.88
CA GLY A 132 13.22 20.04 -26.96
C GLY A 132 12.51 20.09 -28.31
N ARG A 133 11.42 20.87 -28.42
CA ARG A 133 10.94 21.31 -29.73
C ARG A 133 12.01 22.25 -30.30
N ARG A 134 12.89 21.66 -31.09
CA ARG A 134 13.90 22.36 -31.89
C ARG A 134 13.16 23.35 -32.80
N THR A 135 13.32 24.64 -32.54
CA THR A 135 12.98 25.72 -33.46
C THR A 135 13.87 25.55 -34.69
N ARG A 136 13.35 24.92 -35.76
CA ARG A 136 13.97 25.01 -37.08
C ARG A 136 13.51 26.33 -37.69
N ASN A 137 14.25 27.37 -37.32
CA ASN A 137 14.30 28.65 -37.99
C ASN A 137 14.92 28.46 -39.40
N THR A 138 14.28 29.08 -40.37
CA THR A 138 14.81 29.59 -41.66
C THR A 138 15.85 28.76 -42.41
N ARG A 139 15.40 28.11 -43.49
CA ARG A 139 15.84 28.36 -44.86
C ARG A 139 14.74 27.96 -45.83
#